data_AF-A0A5D0QRX9-F1
#
_entry.id   AF-A0A5D0QRX9-F1
#
_cell.length_a   1.000
_cell.length_b   1.000
_cell.length_c   1.000
_cell.angle_alpha   90.00
_cell.angle_beta   90.00
_cell.angle_gamma   90.00
#
_symmetry.space_group_name_H-M   'P 1'
#
loop_
_entity.id
_entity.type
_entity.pdbx_description
1 polymer ?
#
loop_
_entity_poly.entity_id
_entity_poly.type
_entity_poly.pdbx_seq_one_letter_code
_entity_poly.pdbx_strand_id
1 'polypeptide(L)'
;MSYLEELEELARMNMSNEDYNYAQRMIMLGMIEEKIIEEKSSDDYFIRFFEDVIKKEIEFDFKTALSEDAYNSAREDAEACINIFPRLSEMKDNRSVLSWIITALKYTDQLVLHYIQNVLKINPVKHPDHGIERSMYVQINAGEYSAKVAGRVMNNLYEQRNTLEHRYIKDPNDERKKILVNPDFGKARKKIQNDFPKALLSFRKAYKEHYK
;
A
#
# COMPACT_ATOMS: atom_id res chain seq x y z
N MET A 1 -31.83 1.66 -4.91
CA MET A 1 -31.32 1.37 -3.56
C MET A 1 -29.96 0.75 -3.71
N SER A 2 -28.99 1.18 -2.90
CA SER A 2 -27.70 0.50 -2.80
C SER A 2 -27.83 -0.75 -1.94
N TYR A 3 -26.93 -1.72 -2.11
CA TYR A 3 -26.91 -2.93 -1.29
C TYR A 3 -26.79 -2.62 0.21
N LEU A 4 -26.05 -1.56 0.56
CA LEU A 4 -25.96 -1.08 1.94
C LEU A 4 -27.31 -0.55 2.46
N GLU A 5 -28.04 0.23 1.64
CA GLU A 5 -29.39 0.70 2.00
C GLU A 5 -30.36 -0.47 2.20
N GLU A 6 -30.26 -1.51 1.38
CA GLU A 6 -31.08 -2.73 1.49
C GLU A 6 -30.77 -3.50 2.78
N LEU A 7 -29.50 -3.62 3.17
CA LEU A 7 -29.09 -4.25 4.43
C LEU A 7 -29.57 -3.45 5.66
N GLU A 8 -29.47 -2.12 5.61
CA GLU A 8 -29.95 -1.25 6.69
C GLU A 8 -31.48 -1.30 6.82
N GLU A 9 -32.20 -1.45 5.71
CA GLU A 9 -33.65 -1.67 5.72
C GLU A 9 -34.02 -3.05 6.28
N LEU A 10 -33.31 -4.12 5.87
CA LEU A 10 -33.47 -5.47 6.40
C LEU A 10 -33.28 -5.54 7.92
N ALA A 11 -32.29 -4.81 8.46
CA ALA A 11 -32.06 -4.73 9.91
C ALA A 11 -33.28 -4.14 10.65
N ARG A 12 -33.86 -3.06 10.10
CA ARG A 12 -35.07 -2.43 10.65
C ARG A 12 -36.28 -3.36 10.59
N MET A 13 -36.49 -4.02 9.45
CA MET A 13 -37.63 -4.91 9.25
C MET A 13 -37.56 -6.17 10.13
N ASN A 14 -36.37 -6.73 10.34
CA ASN A 14 -36.16 -7.91 11.17
C ASN A 14 -36.61 -7.68 12.63
N MET A 15 -36.37 -6.49 13.19
CA MET A 15 -36.79 -6.17 14.56
C MET A 15 -38.31 -6.05 14.73
N SER A 16 -39.02 -5.69 13.66
CA SER A 16 -40.48 -5.63 13.62
C SER A 16 -41.16 -6.95 13.18
N ASN A 17 -40.39 -7.99 12.84
CA ASN A 17 -40.94 -9.23 12.31
C ASN A 17 -41.53 -10.11 13.43
N GLU A 18 -42.85 -10.21 13.53
CA GLU A 18 -43.53 -10.98 14.58
C GLU A 18 -43.49 -12.50 14.38
N ASP A 19 -43.14 -12.99 13.18
CA ASP A 19 -43.08 -14.43 12.86
C ASP A 19 -41.89 -15.14 13.52
N TYR A 20 -40.83 -14.39 13.84
CA TYR A 20 -39.65 -14.91 14.53
C TYR A 20 -39.69 -14.63 16.03
N ASN A 21 -39.22 -15.59 16.83
CA ASN A 21 -39.04 -15.33 18.26
C ASN A 21 -37.86 -14.36 18.48
N TYR A 22 -37.78 -13.79 19.69
CA TYR A 22 -36.74 -12.81 20.01
C TYR A 22 -35.31 -13.32 19.77
N ALA A 23 -35.01 -14.58 20.11
CA ALA A 23 -33.68 -15.15 19.90
C ALA A 23 -33.34 -15.27 18.42
N GLN A 24 -34.29 -15.68 17.58
CA GLN A 24 -34.12 -15.75 16.13
C GLN A 24 -33.89 -14.36 15.51
N ARG A 25 -34.66 -13.34 15.94
CA ARG A 25 -34.45 -11.96 15.51
C ARG A 25 -33.06 -11.44 15.89
N MET A 26 -32.59 -11.73 17.11
CA MET A 26 -31.25 -11.32 17.54
C MET A 26 -30.13 -12.02 16.76
N ILE A 27 -30.28 -13.30 16.42
CA ILE A 27 -29.33 -14.02 15.57
C ILE A 27 -29.28 -13.41 14.16
N MET A 28 -30.45 -13.17 13.55
CA MET A 28 -30.53 -12.54 12.23
C MET A 28 -30.00 -11.10 12.24
N LEU A 29 -30.29 -10.33 13.29
CA LEU A 29 -29.75 -8.99 13.44
C LEU A 29 -28.22 -9.03 13.54
N GLY A 30 -27.65 -9.96 14.31
CA GLY A 30 -26.19 -10.14 14.37
C GLY A 30 -25.57 -10.47 13.01
N MET A 31 -26.21 -11.34 12.21
CA MET A 31 -25.75 -11.67 10.86
C MET A 31 -25.88 -10.49 9.88
N ILE A 32 -26.96 -9.71 9.98
CA ILE A 32 -27.18 -8.51 9.15
C ILE A 32 -26.21 -7.40 9.54
N GLU A 33 -25.99 -7.18 10.84
CA GLU A 33 -25.01 -6.21 11.35
C GLU A 33 -23.58 -6.61 10.96
N GLU A 34 -23.24 -7.90 11.02
CA GLU A 34 -21.95 -8.41 10.49
C GLU A 34 -21.82 -8.10 9.00
N LYS A 35 -22.88 -8.31 8.20
CA LYS A 35 -22.88 -7.99 6.76
C LYS A 35 -22.84 -6.48 6.48
N ILE A 36 -23.48 -5.66 7.31
CA ILE A 36 -23.41 -4.18 7.24
C ILE A 36 -22.01 -3.72 7.63
N ILE A 37 -21.39 -4.31 8.65
CA ILE A 37 -20.01 -4.01 9.02
C ILE A 37 -19.08 -4.46 7.91
N GLU A 38 -19.26 -5.64 7.32
CA GLU A 38 -18.53 -6.08 6.13
C GLU A 38 -18.75 -5.13 4.96
N GLU A 39 -19.96 -4.65 4.67
CA GLU A 39 -20.21 -3.71 3.56
C GLU A 39 -19.71 -2.29 3.87
N LYS A 40 -19.65 -1.90 5.15
CA LYS A 40 -19.08 -0.62 5.61
C LYS A 40 -17.57 -0.67 5.79
N SER A 41 -16.95 -1.85 5.96
CA SER A 41 -15.52 -2.03 6.30
C SER A 41 -14.72 -2.88 5.29
N SER A 42 -15.38 -3.64 4.42
CA SER A 42 -14.85 -4.05 3.11
C SER A 42 -15.25 -2.95 2.13
N ASP A 43 -14.43 -2.40 1.25
CA ASP A 43 -13.44 -3.09 0.44
C ASP A 43 -12.41 -2.09 -0.11
N ASP A 44 -12.12 -1.01 0.63
CA ASP A 44 -11.08 -0.06 0.20
C ASP A 44 -9.69 -0.55 0.62
N TYR A 45 -9.16 -1.50 -0.16
CA TYR A 45 -7.82 -2.02 0.04
C TYR A 45 -6.75 -0.94 0.04
N PHE A 46 -6.95 0.16 -0.70
CA PHE A 46 -6.02 1.29 -0.70
C PHE A 46 -5.93 1.87 0.71
N ILE A 47 -7.07 2.22 1.30
CA ILE A 47 -7.14 2.84 2.64
C ILE A 47 -6.64 1.85 3.69
N ARG A 48 -7.16 0.62 3.68
CA ARG A 48 -6.78 -0.42 4.63
C ARG A 48 -5.28 -0.68 4.64
N PHE A 49 -4.66 -0.79 3.47
CA PHE A 49 -3.21 -0.97 3.35
C PHE A 49 -2.45 0.24 3.87
N PHE A 50 -2.87 1.45 3.47
CA PHE A 50 -2.24 2.68 3.92
C PHE A 50 -2.24 2.77 5.45
N GLU A 51 -3.40 2.59 6.07
CA GLU A 51 -3.62 2.69 7.51
C GLU A 51 -2.90 1.61 8.30
N ASP A 52 -2.88 0.36 7.81
CA ASP A 52 -2.09 -0.72 8.41
C ASP A 52 -0.59 -0.37 8.42
N VAL A 53 -0.06 0.12 7.29
CA VAL A 53 1.34 0.52 7.18
C VAL A 53 1.67 1.66 8.14
N ILE A 54 0.86 2.71 8.18
CA ILE A 54 1.14 3.89 9.02
C ILE A 54 0.68 3.74 10.48
N LYS A 55 -0.07 2.68 10.78
CA LYS A 55 -0.67 2.36 12.09
C LYS A 55 -1.56 3.48 12.65
N LYS A 56 -2.31 4.16 11.78
CA LYS A 56 -3.28 5.19 12.15
C LYS A 56 -4.24 5.47 11.00
N GLU A 57 -5.35 6.10 11.34
CA GLU A 57 -6.36 6.53 10.38
C GLU A 57 -5.81 7.58 9.40
N ILE A 58 -6.29 7.52 8.17
CA ILE A 58 -5.93 8.47 7.13
C ILE A 58 -6.97 9.60 7.01
N GLU A 59 -6.58 10.80 7.44
CA GLU A 59 -7.43 12.02 7.34
C GLU A 59 -7.51 12.63 5.93
N PHE A 60 -6.76 12.12 4.95
CA PHE A 60 -6.66 12.70 3.61
C PHE A 60 -7.40 11.82 2.61
N ASP A 61 -8.35 12.42 1.89
CA ASP A 61 -9.14 11.74 0.86
C ASP A 61 -8.33 11.57 -0.43
N PHE A 62 -7.60 10.45 -0.52
CA PHE A 62 -6.86 10.09 -1.73
C PHE A 62 -7.78 9.69 -2.89
N LYS A 63 -9.01 9.25 -2.63
CA LYS A 63 -9.95 8.82 -3.67
C LYS A 63 -10.37 9.98 -4.56
N THR A 64 -10.58 11.15 -3.95
CA THR A 64 -10.88 12.38 -4.70
C THR A 64 -9.63 13.04 -5.26
N ALA A 65 -8.47 12.89 -4.60
CA ALA A 65 -7.24 13.56 -5.02
C ALA A 65 -6.53 12.90 -6.20
N LEU A 66 -6.60 11.57 -6.32
CA LEU A 66 -6.00 10.80 -7.41
C LEU A 66 -6.99 10.68 -8.59
N SER A 67 -6.47 10.41 -9.79
CA SER A 67 -7.35 9.98 -10.89
C SER A 67 -7.96 8.62 -10.58
N GLU A 68 -9.15 8.34 -11.14
CA GLU A 68 -9.86 7.06 -10.95
C GLU A 68 -8.97 5.86 -11.29
N ASP A 69 -8.30 5.90 -12.45
CA ASP A 69 -7.37 4.86 -12.88
C ASP A 69 -6.20 4.64 -11.90
N ALA A 70 -5.60 5.73 -11.41
CA ALA A 70 -4.47 5.66 -10.47
C ALA A 70 -4.92 5.12 -9.10
N TYR A 71 -6.10 5.53 -8.64
CA TYR A 71 -6.68 5.05 -7.39
C TYR A 71 -7.01 3.56 -7.46
N ASN A 72 -7.70 3.14 -8.53
CA ASN A 72 -8.09 1.74 -8.71
C ASN A 72 -6.87 0.83 -8.88
N SER A 73 -5.87 1.24 -9.67
CA SER A 73 -4.62 0.49 -9.82
C SER A 73 -3.90 0.34 -8.47
N ALA A 74 -3.80 1.41 -7.70
CA ALA A 74 -3.21 1.34 -6.36
C ALA A 74 -4.06 0.48 -5.42
N ARG A 75 -5.40 0.52 -5.49
CA ARG A 75 -6.27 -0.35 -4.69
C ARG A 75 -6.00 -1.83 -4.95
N GLU A 76 -5.83 -2.23 -6.21
CA GLU A 76 -5.51 -3.62 -6.59
C GLU A 76 -4.11 -4.05 -6.09
N ASP A 77 -3.10 -3.18 -6.22
CA ASP A 77 -1.77 -3.47 -5.67
C ASP A 77 -1.80 -3.58 -4.13
N ALA A 78 -2.61 -2.74 -3.46
CA ALA A 78 -2.80 -2.80 -2.02
C ALA A 78 -3.47 -4.12 -1.58
N GLU A 79 -4.49 -4.56 -2.31
CA GLU A 79 -5.14 -5.86 -2.11
C GLU A 79 -4.11 -7.00 -2.21
N ALA A 80 -3.29 -6.98 -3.27
CA ALA A 80 -2.25 -7.98 -3.47
C ALA A 80 -1.21 -7.96 -2.34
N CYS A 81 -0.84 -6.80 -1.79
CA CYS A 81 0.00 -6.70 -0.60
C CYS A 81 -0.64 -7.34 0.63
N ILE A 82 -1.92 -7.05 0.89
CA ILE A 82 -2.69 -7.60 2.01
C ILE A 82 -2.82 -9.13 1.88
N ASN A 83 -3.00 -9.65 0.67
CA ASN A 83 -3.07 -11.08 0.41
C ASN A 83 -1.73 -11.81 0.67
N ILE A 84 -0.59 -11.11 0.55
CA ILE A 84 0.73 -11.68 0.90
C ILE A 84 0.94 -11.66 2.41
N PHE A 85 0.69 -10.51 3.04
CA PHE A 85 0.73 -10.34 4.50
C PHE A 85 -0.45 -9.46 4.93
N PRO A 86 -1.44 -10.01 5.67
CA PRO A 86 -2.65 -9.28 6.05
C PRO A 86 -2.39 -8.00 6.84
N ARG A 87 -1.28 -7.97 7.58
CA ARG A 87 -0.76 -6.81 8.30
C ARG A 87 0.76 -6.72 8.13
N LEU A 88 1.29 -5.52 8.04
CA LEU A 88 2.72 -5.26 7.96
C LEU A 88 3.48 -5.84 9.17
N SER A 89 2.85 -5.86 10.35
CA SER A 89 3.41 -6.47 11.56
C SER A 89 3.56 -7.99 11.48
N GLU A 90 2.78 -8.65 10.63
CA GLU A 90 2.76 -10.11 10.47
C GLU A 90 3.76 -10.59 9.40
N MET A 91 4.52 -9.67 8.79
CA MET A 91 5.55 -9.99 7.81
C MET A 91 6.56 -11.00 8.37
N LYS A 92 6.73 -12.11 7.66
CA LYS A 92 7.65 -13.20 8.00
C LYS A 92 8.99 -13.04 7.26
N ASP A 93 10.08 -13.53 7.84
CA ASP A 93 11.43 -13.47 7.26
C ASP A 93 11.63 -14.53 6.17
N ASN A 94 10.89 -14.43 5.06
CA ASN A 94 10.91 -15.41 3.98
C ASN A 94 10.77 -14.76 2.59
N ARG A 95 10.72 -15.59 1.54
CA ARG A 95 10.61 -15.15 0.14
C ARG A 95 9.41 -14.24 -0.15
N SER A 96 8.33 -14.34 0.64
CA SER A 96 7.15 -13.49 0.45
C SER A 96 7.45 -12.00 0.70
N VAL A 97 8.54 -11.66 1.40
CA VAL A 97 9.01 -10.27 1.54
C VAL A 97 9.35 -9.66 0.18
N LEU A 98 9.96 -10.42 -0.74
CA LEU A 98 10.27 -9.95 -2.08
C LEU A 98 8.98 -9.67 -2.87
N SER A 99 8.03 -10.60 -2.83
CA SER A 99 6.72 -10.40 -3.47
C SER A 99 6.02 -9.16 -2.91
N TRP A 100 6.00 -9.01 -1.59
CA TRP A 100 5.35 -7.90 -0.93
C TRP A 100 5.97 -6.56 -1.31
N ILE A 101 7.32 -6.43 -1.28
CA ILE A 101 7.97 -5.16 -1.59
C ILE A 101 7.83 -4.79 -3.08
N ILE A 102 7.82 -5.76 -4.00
CA ILE A 102 7.56 -5.48 -5.42
C ILE A 102 6.16 -4.87 -5.59
N THR A 103 5.14 -5.50 -5.01
CA THR A 103 3.76 -5.01 -5.11
C THR A 103 3.58 -3.66 -4.40
N ALA A 104 4.18 -3.50 -3.21
CA ALA A 104 4.09 -2.26 -2.45
C ALA A 104 4.76 -1.07 -3.16
N LEU A 105 5.81 -1.32 -3.96
CA LEU A 105 6.42 -0.29 -4.80
C LEU A 105 5.46 0.14 -5.92
N LYS A 106 4.75 -0.79 -6.57
CA LYS A 106 3.76 -0.48 -7.61
C LYS A 106 2.59 0.36 -7.07
N TYR A 107 2.09 -0.01 -5.89
CA TYR A 107 1.13 0.79 -5.13
C TYR A 107 1.60 2.26 -5.04
N THR A 108 2.84 2.47 -4.58
CA THR A 108 3.38 3.83 -4.44
C THR A 108 3.73 4.52 -5.75
N ASP A 109 4.02 3.78 -6.82
CA ASP A 109 4.33 4.36 -8.13
C ASP A 109 3.16 5.18 -8.66
N GLN A 110 1.92 4.75 -8.40
CA GLN A 110 0.72 5.52 -8.75
C GLN A 110 0.68 6.86 -7.99
N LEU A 111 0.95 6.85 -6.68
CA LEU A 111 1.00 8.07 -5.86
C LEU A 111 2.13 9.00 -6.33
N VAL A 112 3.28 8.44 -6.70
CA VAL A 112 4.47 9.16 -7.13
C VAL A 112 4.28 9.81 -8.48
N LEU A 113 3.79 9.05 -9.46
CA LEU A 113 3.56 9.54 -10.82
C LEU A 113 2.54 10.67 -10.80
N HIS A 114 1.41 10.46 -10.11
CA HIS A 114 0.40 11.49 -9.94
C HIS A 114 0.95 12.72 -9.21
N TYR A 115 1.78 12.55 -8.18
CA TYR A 115 2.39 13.68 -7.48
C TYR A 115 3.28 14.50 -8.42
N ILE A 116 4.11 13.86 -9.24
CA ILE A 116 4.98 14.53 -10.21
C ILE A 116 4.14 15.29 -11.25
N GLN A 117 3.16 14.63 -11.85
CA GLN A 117 2.42 15.17 -12.99
C GLN A 117 1.35 16.18 -12.59
N ASN A 118 0.62 15.92 -11.50
CA ASN A 118 -0.60 16.66 -11.18
C ASN A 118 -0.37 17.66 -10.04
N VAL A 119 0.44 17.30 -9.05
CA VAL A 119 0.76 18.18 -7.91
C VAL A 119 1.92 19.11 -8.25
N LEU A 120 3.05 18.58 -8.73
CA LEU A 120 4.21 19.37 -9.10
C LEU A 120 4.10 19.99 -10.51
N LYS A 121 3.21 19.47 -11.37
CA LYS A 121 3.02 19.92 -12.76
C LYS A 121 4.29 19.87 -13.60
N ILE A 122 5.09 18.82 -13.40
CA ILE A 122 6.31 18.56 -14.16
C ILE A 122 6.26 17.18 -14.82
N ASN A 123 7.13 16.95 -15.79
CA ASN A 123 7.23 15.64 -16.45
C ASN A 123 8.14 14.69 -15.65
N PRO A 124 7.84 13.39 -15.61
CA PRO A 124 8.77 12.37 -15.16
C PRO A 124 10.05 12.40 -16.00
N VAL A 125 11.20 12.45 -15.34
CA VAL A 125 12.52 12.47 -16.00
C VAL A 125 13.22 11.14 -15.75
N LYS A 126 13.62 10.46 -16.83
CA LYS A 126 14.42 9.24 -16.74
C LYS A 126 15.85 9.57 -16.30
N HIS A 127 16.29 8.95 -15.21
CA HIS A 127 17.68 9.04 -14.77
C HIS A 127 18.57 8.14 -15.66
N PRO A 128 19.81 8.54 -16.00
CA PRO A 128 20.69 7.77 -16.90
C PRO A 128 20.86 6.30 -16.50
N ASP A 129 21.06 6.06 -15.19
CA ASP A 129 21.42 4.74 -14.67
C ASP A 129 20.24 3.94 -14.11
N HIS A 130 18.99 4.41 -14.26
CA HIS A 130 17.84 3.82 -13.60
C HIS A 130 16.65 3.57 -14.55
N GLY A 131 15.85 2.56 -14.20
CA GLY A 131 14.52 2.37 -14.79
C GLY A 131 13.58 3.53 -14.48
N ILE A 132 12.46 3.61 -15.18
CA ILE A 132 11.50 4.72 -15.07
C ILE A 132 10.95 4.85 -13.63
N GLU A 133 10.57 3.73 -13.00
CA GLU A 133 10.07 3.67 -11.62
C GLU A 133 11.02 4.38 -10.63
N ARG A 134 12.25 3.87 -10.55
CA ARG A 134 13.29 4.42 -9.66
C ARG A 134 13.66 5.86 -9.99
N SER A 135 13.59 6.23 -11.27
CA SER A 135 13.91 7.61 -11.70
C SER A 135 12.98 8.64 -11.07
N MET A 136 11.69 8.30 -10.91
CA MET A 136 10.71 9.19 -10.26
C MET A 136 11.05 9.44 -8.79
N TYR A 137 11.48 8.42 -8.06
CA TYR A 137 11.92 8.57 -6.67
C TYR A 137 13.15 9.47 -6.55
N VAL A 138 14.11 9.31 -7.47
CA VAL A 138 15.32 10.15 -7.54
C VAL A 138 14.95 11.59 -7.86
N GLN A 139 14.03 11.82 -8.80
CA GLN A 139 13.54 13.15 -9.15
C GLN A 139 12.89 13.87 -7.97
N ILE A 140 12.01 13.18 -7.22
CA ILE A 140 11.39 13.74 -6.01
C ILE A 140 12.45 14.05 -4.94
N ASN A 141 13.42 13.16 -4.74
CA ASN A 141 14.49 13.34 -3.76
C ASN A 141 15.45 14.48 -4.10
N ALA A 142 15.74 14.69 -5.38
CA ALA A 142 16.68 15.72 -5.83
C ALA A 142 16.12 17.15 -5.67
N GLY A 143 14.79 17.31 -5.73
CA GLY A 143 14.14 18.61 -5.57
C GLY A 143 14.06 19.10 -4.12
N GLU A 144 13.48 20.29 -3.98
CA GLU A 144 13.05 20.86 -2.68
C GLU A 144 11.53 20.73 -2.50
N TYR A 145 11.01 19.53 -2.75
CA TYR A 145 9.58 19.23 -2.66
C TYR A 145 9.19 18.72 -1.28
N SER A 146 7.93 18.92 -0.87
CA SER A 146 7.40 18.37 0.38
C SER A 146 7.50 16.85 0.46
N ALA A 147 7.44 16.15 -0.68
CA ALA A 147 7.60 14.70 -0.76
C ALA A 147 9.06 14.20 -0.81
N LYS A 148 10.07 15.07 -0.67
CA LYS A 148 11.50 14.71 -0.76
C LYS A 148 11.89 13.52 0.11
N VAL A 149 11.37 13.48 1.34
CA VAL A 149 11.61 12.36 2.28
C VAL A 149 11.06 11.06 1.71
N ALA A 150 9.86 11.09 1.14
CA ALA A 150 9.27 9.93 0.46
C ALA A 150 10.17 9.48 -0.69
N GLY A 151 10.57 10.37 -1.60
CA GLY A 151 11.45 10.04 -2.73
C GLY A 151 12.75 9.36 -2.28
N ARG A 152 13.42 9.89 -1.25
CA ARG A 152 14.62 9.27 -0.68
C ARG A 152 14.37 7.86 -0.15
N VAL A 153 13.31 7.71 0.65
CA VAL A 153 13.00 6.45 1.30
C VAL A 153 12.59 5.39 0.27
N MET A 154 11.77 5.75 -0.71
CA MET A 154 11.34 4.85 -1.77
C MET A 154 12.51 4.40 -2.64
N ASN A 155 13.47 5.28 -2.97
CA ASN A 155 14.71 4.89 -3.65
C ASN A 155 15.50 3.85 -2.83
N ASN A 156 15.61 4.02 -1.52
CA ASN A 156 16.31 3.08 -0.64
C ASN A 156 15.59 1.71 -0.53
N LEU A 157 14.26 1.70 -0.60
CA LEU A 157 13.45 0.49 -0.61
C LEU A 157 13.54 -0.23 -1.97
N TYR A 158 13.60 0.51 -3.07
CA TYR A 158 13.88 -0.04 -4.39
C TYR A 158 15.24 -0.75 -4.44
N GLU A 159 16.28 -0.14 -3.86
CA GLU A 159 17.57 -0.82 -3.72
C GLU A 159 17.47 -2.07 -2.86
N GLN A 160 16.71 -2.01 -1.76
CA GLN A 160 16.47 -3.18 -0.92
C GLN A 160 15.78 -4.32 -1.69
N ARG A 161 14.79 -4.02 -2.53
CA ARG A 161 14.16 -4.99 -3.45
C ARG A 161 15.22 -5.70 -4.31
N ASN A 162 16.11 -4.94 -4.95
CA ASN A 162 17.16 -5.52 -5.80
C ASN A 162 18.10 -6.46 -5.01
N THR A 163 18.29 -6.21 -3.71
CA THR A 163 19.12 -7.11 -2.90
C THR A 163 18.49 -8.47 -2.60
N LEU A 164 17.17 -8.58 -2.73
CA LEU A 164 16.39 -9.77 -2.47
C LEU A 164 16.24 -10.70 -3.68
N GLU A 165 16.57 -10.22 -4.88
CA GLU A 165 16.64 -11.04 -6.08
C GLU A 165 17.89 -11.95 -6.06
N HIS A 166 17.86 -13.06 -6.82
CA HIS A 166 19.02 -13.94 -6.95
C HIS A 166 20.18 -13.18 -7.60
N ARG A 167 21.27 -13.01 -6.85
CA ARG A 167 22.46 -12.32 -7.33
C ARG A 167 23.68 -13.22 -7.23
N TYR A 168 24.55 -13.08 -8.21
CA TYR A 168 25.86 -13.72 -8.23
C TYR A 168 26.92 -12.66 -7.99
N ILE A 169 27.88 -12.96 -7.14
CA ILE A 169 29.12 -12.17 -7.00
C ILE A 169 30.31 -13.03 -7.43
N LYS A 170 31.41 -12.40 -7.82
CA LYS A 170 32.66 -13.13 -8.04
C LYS A 170 33.11 -13.75 -6.72
N ASP A 171 33.61 -14.99 -6.78
CA ASP A 171 34.19 -15.62 -5.61
C ASP A 171 35.43 -14.81 -5.19
N PRO A 172 35.51 -14.34 -3.93
CA PRO A 172 36.65 -13.57 -3.45
C PRO A 172 37.97 -14.36 -3.48
N ASN A 173 37.90 -15.70 -3.55
CA ASN A 173 39.07 -16.57 -3.56
C ASN A 173 39.41 -17.13 -4.96
N ASP A 174 38.54 -16.93 -5.96
CA ASP A 174 38.73 -17.46 -7.31
C ASP A 174 37.97 -16.61 -8.35
N GLU A 175 38.68 -15.74 -9.08
CA GLU A 175 38.05 -14.82 -10.04
C GLU A 175 37.29 -15.50 -11.18
N ARG A 176 37.50 -16.80 -11.40
CA ARG A 176 36.80 -17.60 -12.43
C ARG A 176 35.47 -18.15 -11.93
N LYS A 177 35.20 -18.10 -10.62
CA LYS A 177 33.98 -18.64 -10.01
C LYS A 177 33.01 -17.53 -9.62
N LYS A 178 31.73 -17.90 -9.59
CA LYS A 178 30.64 -17.08 -9.09
C LYS A 178 29.99 -17.78 -7.92
N ILE A 179 29.66 -17.02 -6.88
CA ILE A 179 28.91 -17.51 -5.72
C ILE A 179 27.53 -16.88 -5.70
N LEU A 180 26.52 -17.70 -5.37
CA LEU A 180 25.16 -17.23 -5.17
C LEU A 180 25.06 -16.52 -3.83
N VAL A 181 24.57 -15.28 -3.83
CA VAL A 181 24.31 -14.52 -2.61
C VAL A 181 22.89 -14.81 -2.16
N ASN A 182 22.75 -15.40 -0.98
CA ASN A 182 21.45 -15.61 -0.38
C ASN A 182 20.85 -14.27 0.09
N PRO A 183 19.58 -13.98 -0.25
CA PRO A 183 18.86 -12.83 0.28
C PRO A 183 18.76 -12.85 1.81
N ASP A 184 18.94 -11.69 2.43
CA ASP A 184 18.65 -11.49 3.86
C ASP A 184 17.25 -10.88 4.02
N PHE A 185 16.25 -11.76 4.11
CA PHE A 185 14.84 -11.35 4.28
C PHE A 185 14.59 -10.68 5.64
N GLY A 186 15.34 -11.05 6.68
CA GLY A 186 15.21 -10.47 8.01
C GLY A 186 15.63 -9.00 8.07
N LYS A 187 16.78 -8.69 7.45
CA LYS A 187 17.23 -7.31 7.28
C LYS A 187 16.26 -6.51 6.42
N ALA A 188 15.77 -7.10 5.33
CA ALA A 188 14.81 -6.43 4.45
C ALA A 188 13.50 -6.11 5.16
N ARG A 189 12.90 -7.08 5.86
CA ARG A 189 11.68 -6.90 6.66
C ARG A 189 11.83 -5.73 7.62
N LYS A 190 12.90 -5.72 8.43
CA LYS A 190 13.15 -4.64 9.40
C LYS A 190 13.23 -3.28 8.71
N LYS A 191 13.90 -3.20 7.56
CA LYS A 191 13.99 -1.97 6.78
C LYS A 191 12.61 -1.53 6.28
N ILE A 192 11.83 -2.44 5.69
CA ILE A 192 10.47 -2.16 5.21
C ILE A 192 9.59 -1.64 6.35
N GLN A 193 9.53 -2.37 7.47
CA GLN A 193 8.69 -1.99 8.63
C GLN A 193 9.06 -0.63 9.22
N ASN A 194 10.32 -0.21 9.11
CA ASN A 194 10.78 1.08 9.63
C ASN A 194 10.61 2.22 8.64
N ASP A 195 10.83 1.97 7.35
CA ASP A 195 10.99 3.02 6.35
C ASP A 195 9.72 3.22 5.51
N PHE A 196 9.02 2.15 5.13
CA PHE A 196 7.81 2.25 4.31
C PHE A 196 6.73 3.16 4.93
N PRO A 197 6.46 3.11 6.26
CA PRO A 197 5.53 4.05 6.90
C PRO A 197 5.97 5.52 6.78
N LYS A 198 7.27 5.80 6.85
CA LYS A 198 7.80 7.17 6.73
C LYS A 198 7.55 7.73 5.32
N ALA A 199 7.68 6.89 4.29
CA ALA A 199 7.40 7.31 2.93
C ALA A 199 5.91 7.65 2.73
N LEU A 200 5.01 6.76 3.16
CA LEU A 200 3.57 7.01 3.06
C LEU A 200 3.15 8.28 3.82
N LEU A 201 3.66 8.48 5.04
CA LEU A 201 3.39 9.70 5.80
C LEU A 201 3.90 10.97 5.11
N SER A 202 5.05 10.90 4.45
CA SER A 202 5.60 12.03 3.71
C SER A 202 4.78 12.31 2.45
N PHE A 203 4.29 11.30 1.73
CA PHE A 203 3.34 11.52 0.63
C PHE A 203 2.04 12.13 1.12
N ARG A 204 1.41 11.55 2.15
CA ARG A 204 0.19 12.09 2.76
C ARG A 204 0.34 13.57 3.12
N LYS A 205 1.46 13.95 3.73
CA LYS A 205 1.75 15.34 4.07
C LYS A 205 1.82 16.22 2.81
N ALA A 206 2.60 15.80 1.82
CA ALA A 206 2.79 16.56 0.58
C ALA A 206 1.49 16.74 -0.22
N TYR A 207 0.63 15.73 -0.25
CA TYR A 207 -0.71 15.83 -0.85
C TYR A 207 -1.62 16.76 -0.03
N LYS A 208 -1.66 16.61 1.29
CA LYS A 208 -2.47 17.47 2.17
C LYS A 208 -2.10 18.95 2.03
N GLU A 209 -0.82 19.28 1.88
CA GLU A 209 -0.32 20.66 1.69
C GLU A 209 -0.68 21.28 0.33
N HIS A 210 -0.96 20.47 -0.71
CA HIS A 210 -1.33 20.98 -2.01
C HIS A 210 -2.84 21.21 -2.14
N TYR A 211 -3.65 20.31 -1.56
CA TYR A 211 -5.11 20.30 -1.70
C TYR A 211 -5.86 20.96 -0.53
N LYS A 212 -5.16 21.44 0.52
CA LYS A 212 -5.73 22.21 1.63
C LYS A 212 -4.94 23.50 1.84
#